data_AF-A0A645GSD2-F1
#
_entry.id   AF-A0A645GSD2-F1
#
_cell.length_a   1.000
_cell.length_b   1.000
_cell.length_c   1.000
_cell.angle_alpha   90.00
_cell.angle_beta   90.00
_cell.angle_gamma   90.00
#
_symmetry.space_group_name_H-M   'P 1'
#
loop_
_entity.id
_entity.type
_entity.pdbx_description
1 polymer ?
#
loop_
_entity_poly.entity_id
_entity_poly.type
_entity_poly.pdbx_seq_one_letter_code
_entity_poly.pdbx_strand_id
1 'polypeptide(L)'
;MISKLRIDKDFGVRFTDKKGKTKTRLFYNDGFARKPMQKMAVVDVIPNTVKYSSKTSLMDRLSAGQCELCGKTDCEIEIHHVRKLKDLKGISYWERFMIARNRKTLALCLDCHEKLHSGKLN
;
A
#
# COMPACT_ATOMS: atom_id res chain seq x y z
N MET A 1 -6.09 26.73 23.48
CA MET A 1 -6.18 25.92 22.23
C MET A 1 -6.52 24.45 22.51
N ILE A 2 -5.91 23.83 23.54
CA ILE A 2 -6.14 22.43 23.95
C ILE A 2 -7.58 22.13 24.43
N SER A 3 -8.29 23.11 25.00
CA SER A 3 -9.67 22.95 25.48
C SER A 3 -10.68 22.55 24.39
N LYS A 4 -10.44 22.90 23.12
CA LYS A 4 -11.31 22.51 21.99
C LYS A 4 -11.27 21.02 21.66
N LEU A 5 -10.19 20.34 22.04
CA LEU A 5 -9.96 18.91 21.78
C LEU A 5 -10.35 18.03 22.97
N ARG A 6 -10.74 18.63 24.10
CA ARG A 6 -11.19 17.90 25.27
C ARG A 6 -12.66 17.58 25.12
N ILE A 7 -12.98 16.30 25.11
CA ILE A 7 -14.34 15.78 25.02
C ILE A 7 -14.56 15.00 26.30
N ASP A 8 -15.27 15.64 27.23
CA ASP A 8 -15.46 15.15 28.59
C ASP A 8 -14.10 14.93 29.32
N LYS A 9 -13.77 13.69 29.68
CA LYS A 9 -12.52 13.33 30.35
C LYS A 9 -11.38 13.01 29.38
N ASP A 10 -11.70 12.77 28.11
CA ASP A 10 -10.77 12.29 27.09
C ASP A 10 -10.44 13.35 26.04
N PHE A 11 -9.40 13.09 25.26
CA PHE A 11 -9.03 13.93 24.13
C PHE A 11 -9.55 13.33 22.83
N GLY A 12 -10.11 14.16 21.95
CA GLY A 12 -10.62 13.70 20.67
C GLY A 12 -10.98 14.83 19.71
N VAL A 13 -11.23 14.46 18.46
CA VAL A 13 -11.64 15.38 17.40
C VAL A 13 -13.09 15.09 17.02
N ARG A 14 -13.91 16.14 16.99
CA ARG A 14 -15.26 16.09 16.41
C ARG A 14 -15.17 16.39 14.92
N PHE A 15 -15.80 15.56 14.09
CA PHE A 15 -15.86 15.75 12.65
C PHE A 15 -17.24 15.41 12.10
N THR A 16 -17.62 16.04 11.00
CA THR A 16 -18.87 15.79 10.32
C THR A 16 -18.63 14.76 9.21
N ASP A 17 -19.39 13.67 9.23
CA ASP A 17 -19.33 12.66 8.16
C ASP A 17 -19.95 13.19 6.86
N LYS A 18 -19.73 12.51 5.73
CA LYS A 18 -20.31 12.88 4.42
C LYS A 18 -21.84 12.96 4.42
N LYS A 19 -22.50 12.34 5.42
CA LYS A 19 -23.95 12.35 5.64
C LYS A 19 -24.43 13.42 6.64
N GLY A 20 -23.59 14.38 7.00
CA GLY A 20 -23.96 15.49 7.90
C GLY A 20 -24.04 15.13 9.40
N LYS A 21 -23.76 13.88 9.78
CA LYS A 21 -23.76 13.46 11.19
C LYS A 21 -22.45 13.81 11.87
N THR A 22 -22.52 14.50 13.01
CA THR A 22 -21.36 14.78 13.86
C THR A 22 -20.92 13.51 14.58
N LYS A 23 -19.66 13.12 14.39
CA LYS A 23 -19.02 11.99 15.07
C LYS A 23 -17.82 12.49 15.87
N THR A 24 -17.53 11.76 16.95
CA THR A 24 -16.35 12.00 17.78
C THR A 24 -15.37 10.85 17.59
N ARG A 25 -14.10 11.17 17.35
CA ARG A 25 -13.00 10.20 17.41
C ARG A 25 -12.07 10.56 18.56
N LEU A 26 -12.08 9.72 19.59
CA LEU A 26 -11.17 9.86 20.72
C LEU A 26 -9.77 9.43 20.32
N PHE A 27 -8.78 10.14 20.83
CA PHE A 27 -7.39 9.69 20.85
C PHE A 27 -7.25 8.56 21.87
N TYR A 28 -6.24 7.72 21.67
CA TYR A 28 -6.00 6.56 22.51
C TYR A 28 -5.81 6.97 23.98
N ASN A 29 -6.68 6.46 24.85
CA ASN A 29 -6.75 6.76 26.28
C ASN A 29 -6.69 5.49 27.15
N ASP A 30 -6.70 4.30 26.55
CA ASP A 30 -6.45 3.05 27.26
C ASP A 30 -4.97 3.03 27.66
N GLY A 31 -4.66 3.32 28.93
CA GLY A 31 -3.28 3.38 29.41
C GLY A 31 -2.47 2.13 29.04
N PHE A 32 -1.16 2.28 28.91
CA PHE A 32 -0.27 1.15 28.63
C PHE A 32 -0.15 0.26 29.87
N ALA A 33 -1.05 -0.73 30.00
CA ALA A 33 -0.95 -1.75 31.04
C ALA A 33 0.41 -2.46 30.91
N ARG A 34 1.14 -2.57 32.03
CA ARG A 34 2.38 -3.35 32.07
C ARG A 34 2.06 -4.78 31.68
N LYS A 35 2.58 -5.23 30.54
CA LYS A 35 2.57 -6.65 30.19
C LYS A 35 3.57 -7.38 31.09
N PRO A 36 3.28 -8.63 31.52
CA PRO A 36 4.23 -9.43 32.27
C PRO A 36 5.50 -9.61 31.43
N MET A 37 6.67 -9.60 32.09
CA MET A 37 7.96 -9.76 31.42
C MET A 37 8.00 -11.09 30.67
N GLN A 38 8.08 -11.05 29.33
CA GLN A 38 8.27 -12.24 28.52
C GLN A 38 9.69 -12.79 28.77
N LYS A 39 9.78 -13.92 29.48
CA LYS A 39 11.04 -14.66 29.72
C LYS A 39 11.48 -15.52 28.52
N MET A 40 11.08 -15.18 27.30
CA MET A 40 11.46 -15.92 26.09
C MET A 40 12.63 -15.24 25.41
N ALA A 41 13.55 -16.02 24.83
CA ALA A 41 14.73 -15.56 24.09
C ALA A 41 14.43 -14.70 22.83
N VAL A 42 13.18 -14.35 22.59
CA VAL A 42 12.72 -13.56 21.43
C VAL A 42 12.91 -12.05 21.65
N VAL A 43 13.30 -11.61 22.85
CA VAL A 43 13.52 -10.18 23.17
C VAL A 43 14.69 -9.58 22.38
N ASP A 44 15.72 -10.39 22.09
CA ASP A 44 16.89 -9.97 21.30
C ASP A 44 16.76 -10.28 19.79
N VAL A 45 15.62 -10.84 19.36
CA VAL A 45 15.38 -11.13 17.95
C VAL A 45 14.98 -9.84 17.25
N ILE A 46 15.90 -9.27 16.48
CA ILE A 46 15.63 -8.11 15.63
C ILE A 46 14.52 -8.51 14.62
N PRO A 47 13.41 -7.77 14.55
CA PRO A 47 12.35 -8.11 13.61
C PRO A 47 12.85 -8.02 12.18
N ASN A 48 12.52 -9.01 11.35
CA ASN A 48 12.86 -8.99 9.93
C ASN A 48 12.06 -7.87 9.22
N THR A 49 12.72 -6.73 9.02
CA THR A 49 12.19 -5.55 8.32
C THR A 49 12.46 -5.58 6.82
N VAL A 50 13.19 -6.58 6.29
CA VAL A 50 13.53 -6.68 4.86
C VAL A 50 12.27 -6.70 3.99
N LYS A 51 11.18 -7.30 4.47
CA LYS A 51 9.85 -7.28 3.81
C LYS A 51 9.28 -5.87 3.58
N TYR A 52 9.72 -4.88 4.36
CA TYR A 52 9.34 -3.47 4.23
C TYR A 52 10.42 -2.62 3.55
N SER A 53 11.60 -3.19 3.27
CA SER A 53 12.74 -2.51 2.64
C SER A 53 12.71 -2.63 1.11
N SER A 54 11.53 -2.76 0.51
CA SER A 54 11.41 -2.76 -0.94
C SER A 54 11.85 -1.39 -1.49
N LYS A 55 13.03 -1.34 -2.12
CA LYS A 55 13.67 -0.11 -2.65
C LYS A 55 12.83 0.68 -3.66
N THR A 56 11.74 0.11 -4.16
CA THR A 56 10.86 0.72 -5.16
C THR A 56 9.44 0.63 -4.65
N SER A 57 9.02 1.64 -3.87
CA SER A 57 7.64 1.73 -3.41
C SER A 57 6.71 1.98 -4.61
N LEU A 58 5.41 1.74 -4.43
CA LEU A 58 4.42 2.05 -5.46
C LEU A 58 4.44 3.54 -5.82
N MET A 59 4.66 4.41 -4.82
CA MET A 59 4.74 5.85 -5.02
C MET A 59 5.98 6.24 -5.83
N ASP A 60 7.14 5.61 -5.56
CA ASP A 60 8.37 5.89 -6.32
C ASP A 60 8.19 5.49 -7.79
N ARG A 61 7.54 4.36 -8.04
CA ARG A 61 7.27 3.87 -9.41
C ARG A 61 6.31 4.77 -10.17
N LEU A 62 5.27 5.29 -9.50
CA LEU A 62 4.33 6.22 -10.09
C LEU A 62 5.01 7.57 -10.37
N SER A 63 5.83 8.05 -9.45
CA SER A 63 6.58 9.30 -9.57
C SER A 63 7.68 9.24 -10.63
N ALA A 64 8.24 8.05 -10.90
CA ALA A 64 9.25 7.85 -11.92
C ALA A 64 8.72 8.07 -13.35
N GLY A 65 7.39 8.01 -13.56
CA GLY A 65 6.80 8.25 -14.89
C GLY A 65 7.32 7.31 -15.97
N GLN A 66 7.82 6.12 -15.60
CA GLN A 66 8.36 5.12 -16.52
C GLN A 66 7.49 3.86 -16.61
N CYS A 67 7.11 3.48 -17.83
CA CYS A 67 6.44 2.21 -18.09
C CYS A 67 7.38 1.03 -17.86
N GLU A 68 6.99 0.08 -17.00
CA GLU A 68 7.82 -1.10 -16.68
C GLU A 68 7.89 -2.13 -17.82
N LEU A 69 7.05 -1.99 -18.84
CA LEU A 69 6.97 -2.92 -19.96
C LEU A 69 7.73 -2.42 -21.19
N CYS A 70 7.42 -1.21 -21.65
CA CYS A 70 8.04 -0.62 -22.84
C CYS A 70 9.18 0.37 -22.53
N GLY A 71 9.40 0.72 -21.25
CA GLY A 71 10.46 1.61 -20.83
C GLY A 71 10.24 3.09 -21.15
N LYS A 72 9.13 3.47 -21.81
CA LYS A 72 8.81 4.87 -22.11
C LYS A 72 8.73 5.68 -20.81
N THR A 73 9.45 6.80 -20.81
CA THR A 73 9.43 7.85 -19.80
C THR A 73 8.56 9.02 -20.28
N ASP A 74 8.06 9.83 -19.34
CA ASP A 74 7.26 11.04 -19.62
C ASP A 74 5.88 10.76 -20.27
N CYS A 75 5.21 9.71 -19.79
CA CYS A 75 3.85 9.36 -20.20
C CYS A 75 2.96 9.25 -18.96
N GLU A 76 1.65 9.44 -19.15
CA GLU A 76 0.68 9.15 -18.09
C GLU A 76 0.70 7.65 -17.77
N ILE A 77 0.87 7.34 -16.48
CA ILE A 77 1.03 5.98 -15.97
C ILE A 77 -0.19 5.55 -15.21
N GLU A 78 -0.67 4.36 -15.56
CA GLU A 78 -1.72 3.65 -14.85
C GLU A 78 -1.15 2.40 -14.17
N ILE A 79 -1.67 2.10 -12.99
CA ILE A 79 -1.28 0.90 -12.25
C ILE A 79 -2.26 -0.21 -12.60
N HIS A 80 -1.77 -1.19 -13.36
CA HIS A 80 -2.48 -2.45 -13.54
C HIS A 80 -2.39 -3.28 -12.25
N HIS A 81 -3.54 -3.67 -11.69
CA HIS A 81 -3.63 -4.45 -10.46
C HIS A 81 -4.29 -5.81 -10.70
N VAL A 82 -3.60 -6.89 -10.29
CA VAL A 82 -4.11 -8.25 -10.35
C VAL A 82 -4.54 -8.72 -8.96
N ARG A 83 -5.65 -9.47 -8.90
CA ARG A 83 -6.22 -9.98 -7.64
C ARG A 83 -5.26 -10.92 -6.90
N LYS A 84 -4.74 -11.95 -7.57
CA LYS A 84 -3.81 -12.95 -7.00
C LYS A 84 -2.75 -13.33 -8.02
N LEU A 85 -1.49 -13.45 -7.58
CA LEU A 85 -0.37 -13.84 -8.43
C LEU A 85 -0.49 -15.27 -8.97
N LYS A 86 -1.08 -16.18 -8.19
CA LYS A 86 -1.29 -17.59 -8.58
C LYS A 86 -2.26 -17.77 -9.74
N ASP A 87 -3.05 -16.75 -10.07
CA ASP A 87 -4.02 -16.80 -11.15
C ASP A 87 -3.35 -16.49 -12.52
N LEU A 88 -2.11 -15.96 -12.50
CA LEU A 88 -1.32 -15.69 -13.70
C LEU A 88 -0.68 -16.98 -14.20
N LYS A 89 -0.78 -17.25 -15.52
CA LYS A 89 -0.23 -18.49 -16.11
C LYS A 89 1.27 -18.38 -16.41
N GLY A 90 1.79 -17.16 -16.51
CA GLY A 90 3.20 -16.92 -16.86
C GLY A 90 3.50 -17.19 -18.33
N ILE A 91 2.49 -17.10 -19.20
CA ILE A 91 2.67 -17.33 -20.64
C ILE A 91 3.22 -16.06 -21.26
N SER A 92 2.58 -14.94 -20.97
CA SER A 92 2.96 -13.61 -21.46
C SER A 92 4.12 -13.01 -20.65
N TYR A 93 4.86 -12.10 -21.28
CA TYR A 93 6.02 -11.46 -20.65
C TYR A 93 5.67 -10.71 -19.36
N TRP A 94 4.56 -9.95 -19.37
CA TRP A 94 4.14 -9.17 -18.21
C TRP A 94 3.74 -10.06 -17.02
N GLU A 95 3.10 -11.22 -17.27
CA GLU A 95 2.78 -12.19 -16.23
C GLU A 95 4.07 -12.74 -15.58
N ARG A 96 5.05 -13.15 -16.39
CA ARG A 96 6.35 -13.64 -15.89
C ARG A 96 7.05 -12.58 -15.06
N PHE A 97 7.01 -11.33 -15.51
CA PHE A 97 7.60 -10.20 -14.80
C PHE A 97 6.95 -9.97 -13.43
N MET A 98 5.61 -10.02 -13.35
CA MET A 98 4.87 -9.89 -12.09
C MET A 98 5.16 -11.04 -11.11
N ILE A 99 5.20 -12.28 -11.62
CA ILE A 99 5.52 -13.48 -10.83
C ILE A 99 6.95 -13.40 -10.28
N ALA A 100 7.95 -13.11 -11.13
CA ALA A 100 9.35 -13.03 -10.74
C ALA A 100 9.61 -11.95 -9.68
N ARG A 101 8.91 -10.81 -9.78
CA ARG A 101 9.00 -9.71 -8.81
C ARG A 101 8.14 -9.92 -7.57
N ASN A 102 7.25 -10.92 -7.57
CA ASN A 102 6.26 -11.18 -6.54
C ASN A 102 5.36 -9.94 -6.25
N ARG A 103 4.95 -9.22 -7.32
CA ARG A 103 4.20 -7.96 -7.25
C ARG A 103 2.84 -8.06 -7.92
N LYS A 104 1.78 -7.66 -7.22
CA LYS A 104 0.40 -7.59 -7.76
C LYS A 104 0.10 -6.32 -8.56
N THR A 105 1.07 -5.43 -8.70
CA THR A 105 0.93 -4.15 -9.41
C THR A 105 2.01 -3.99 -10.46
N LEU A 106 1.62 -3.50 -11.63
CA LEU A 106 2.49 -3.19 -12.76
C LEU A 106 2.21 -1.75 -13.22
N ALA A 107 3.26 -0.96 -13.44
CA ALA A 107 3.12 0.43 -13.88
C ALA A 107 3.24 0.47 -15.40
N LEU A 108 2.19 0.90 -16.09
CA LEU A 108 2.07 0.88 -17.54
C LEU A 108 1.66 2.26 -18.07
N CYS A 109 2.12 2.59 -19.28
CA CYS A 109 1.49 3.69 -20.03
C CYS A 109 0.12 3.25 -20.58
N LEU A 110 -0.72 4.23 -20.91
CA LEU A 110 -2.07 4.01 -21.46
C LEU A 110 -2.12 2.98 -22.60
N ASP A 111 -1.24 3.12 -23.59
CA ASP A 111 -1.18 2.20 -24.75
C ASP A 111 -0.86 0.75 -24.33
N CYS A 112 0.09 0.55 -23.40
CA CYS A 112 0.38 -0.80 -22.89
C CYS A 112 -0.76 -1.33 -22.03
N HIS A 113 -1.45 -0.46 -21.27
CA HIS A 113 -2.56 -0.88 -20.43
C HIS A 113 -3.77 -1.34 -21.27
N GLU A 114 -4.11 -0.60 -22.34
CA GLU A 114 -5.16 -1.01 -23.29
C GLU A 114 -4.79 -2.29 -24.05
N LYS A 115 -3.54 -2.43 -24.48
CA LYS A 115 -3.05 -3.67 -25.11
C LYS A 115 -3.13 -4.87 -24.17
N LEU A 116 -2.97 -4.65 -22.88
CA LEU A 116 -3.05 -5.71 -21.87
C LEU A 116 -4.51 -6.15 -21.70
N HIS A 117 -5.45 -5.21 -21.56
CA HIS A 117 -6.89 -5.53 -21.46
C HIS A 117 -7.45 -6.16 -22.74
N SER A 118 -6.94 -5.76 -23.90
CA SER A 118 -7.35 -6.33 -25.19
C SER A 118 -6.70 -7.69 -25.49
N GLY A 119 -5.81 -8.20 -24.63
CA GLY A 119 -5.11 -9.47 -24.84
C GLY A 119 -4.14 -9.47 -26.03
N LYS A 120 -3.76 -8.28 -26.53
CA LYS A 120 -2.84 -8.11 -27.67
C LYS A 120 -1.37 -8.03 -27.25
N LEU A 121 -1.09 -8.13 -25.95
CA LEU A 121 0.24 -8.18 -25.35
C LEU A 121 0.68 -9.65 -25.21
N ASN A 122 1.00 -10.27 -26.35
CA ASN A 122 1.67 -11.57 -26.41
C ASN A 122 3.16 -11.41 -26.72
#